data_AF-A0A8J7DTF2-F1
#
_entry.id   AF-A0A8J7DTF2-F1
#
_cell.length_a   1.000
_cell.length_b   1.000
_cell.length_c   1.000
_cell.angle_alpha   90.00
_cell.angle_beta   90.00
_cell.angle_gamma   90.00
#
_symmetry.space_group_name_H-M   'P 1'
#
loop_
_entity.id
_entity.type
_entity.pdbx_description
1 polymer ?
#
loop_
_entity_poly.entity_id
_entity_poly.type
_entity_poly.pdbx_seq_one_letter_code
_entity_poly.pdbx_strand_id
1 'polypeptide(L)'
;MAVVNISRRLSVKTVRADIDSLNALGTVEGYTPVRVDSTPEALKASYANMLAMQQKETELQAMMKAASDTARQAEWEFHNAILSMKEAVRAQFGPDSNATQAIGYKKKSERKRPRRIVKAEAM
;
A
#
# COMPACT_ATOMS: atom_id res chain seq x y z
N MET A 1 -4.80 33.09 -19.53
CA MET A 1 -5.61 32.02 -18.89
C MET A 1 -4.67 31.17 -18.07
N ALA A 2 -4.94 30.95 -16.78
CA ALA A 2 -4.09 30.11 -15.94
C ALA A 2 -4.14 28.66 -16.45
N VAL A 3 -2.98 28.02 -16.61
CA VAL A 3 -2.89 26.60 -16.99
C VAL A 3 -3.41 25.78 -15.82
N VAL A 4 -4.60 25.19 -15.98
CA VAL A 4 -5.19 24.30 -14.96
C VAL A 4 -4.37 23.02 -14.93
N ASN A 5 -3.80 22.70 -13.77
CA ASN A 5 -3.05 21.47 -13.59
C ASN A 5 -4.01 20.31 -13.27
N ILE A 6 -4.27 19.46 -14.27
CA ILE A 6 -5.22 18.35 -14.20
C ILE A 6 -4.60 17.09 -13.56
N SER A 7 -3.29 17.07 -13.30
CA SER A 7 -2.63 15.90 -12.70
C SER A 7 -2.93 15.73 -11.21
N ARG A 8 -3.47 16.76 -10.56
CA ARG A 8 -3.80 16.75 -9.14
C ARG A 8 -5.30 16.55 -8.95
N ARG A 9 -5.66 15.81 -7.89
CA ARG A 9 -7.06 15.72 -7.47
C ARG A 9 -7.59 17.11 -7.09
N LEU A 10 -8.83 17.36 -7.49
CA LEU A 10 -9.62 18.46 -6.95
C LEU A 10 -9.74 18.31 -5.44
N SER A 11 -9.79 19.44 -4.74
CA SER A 11 -9.97 19.42 -3.30
C SER A 11 -11.35 18.85 -2.95
N VAL A 12 -11.47 18.15 -1.82
CA VAL A 12 -12.77 17.63 -1.36
C VAL A 12 -13.76 18.78 -1.15
N LYS A 13 -13.27 19.95 -0.71
CA LYS A 13 -14.09 21.15 -0.51
C LYS A 13 -14.70 21.66 -1.81
N THR A 14 -13.93 21.70 -2.89
CA THR A 14 -14.41 22.14 -4.21
C THR A 14 -15.43 21.17 -4.77
N VAL A 15 -15.14 19.86 -4.72
CA VAL A 15 -16.09 18.83 -5.21
C VAL A 15 -17.41 18.88 -4.44
N ARG A 16 -17.39 19.09 -3.12
CA ARG A 16 -18.62 19.25 -2.33
C ARG A 16 -19.40 20.50 -2.73
N ALA A 17 -18.72 21.64 -2.88
CA ALA A 17 -19.37 22.86 -3.33
C ALA A 17 -20.00 22.71 -4.73
N ASP A 18 -19.35 21.95 -5.63
CA ASP A 18 -19.88 21.67 -6.96
C ASP A 18 -21.14 20.78 -6.89
N ILE A 19 -21.15 19.79 -5.99
CA ILE A 19 -22.33 18.93 -5.74
C ILE A 19 -23.49 19.76 -5.16
N ASP A 20 -23.21 20.62 -4.18
CA ASP A 20 -24.21 21.50 -3.58
C ASP A 20 -24.80 22.45 -4.63
N SER A 21 -23.95 22.97 -5.53
CA SER A 21 -24.37 23.82 -6.64
C SER A 21 -25.26 23.06 -7.64
N LEU A 22 -24.92 21.81 -7.96
CA LEU A 22 -25.73 20.95 -8.84
C LEU A 22 -27.10 20.63 -8.22
N ASN A 23 -27.14 20.40 -6.91
CA ASN A 23 -28.40 20.15 -6.19
C ASN A 23 -29.27 21.42 -6.14
N ALA A 24 -28.65 22.57 -5.87
CA ALA A 24 -29.32 23.87 -5.88
C ALA A 24 -29.86 24.24 -7.27
N LEU A 25 -29.24 23.79 -8.36
CA LEU A 25 -29.75 24.02 -9.72
C LEU A 25 -31.19 23.53 -9.91
N GLY A 26 -31.60 22.49 -9.18
CA GLY A 26 -32.97 21.97 -9.23
C GLY A 26 -34.04 22.94 -8.72
N THR A 27 -33.66 23.98 -7.97
CA THR A 27 -34.60 25.02 -7.50
C THR A 27 -34.64 26.25 -8.39
N VAL A 28 -33.76 26.34 -9.39
CA VAL A 28 -33.68 27.48 -10.30
C VAL A 28 -34.68 27.29 -11.44
N GLU A 29 -35.79 28.03 -11.39
CA GLU A 29 -36.78 28.05 -12.46
C GLU A 29 -36.26 28.81 -13.69
N GLY A 30 -36.57 28.32 -14.89
CA GLY A 30 -36.24 29.00 -16.15
C GLY A 30 -34.78 28.90 -16.62
N TYR A 31 -33.96 28.05 -15.99
CA TYR A 31 -32.57 27.85 -16.41
C TYR A 31 -32.48 27.22 -17.82
N THR A 32 -32.03 28.01 -18.79
CA THR A 32 -31.86 27.60 -20.20
C THR A 32 -30.43 27.90 -20.66
N PRO A 33 -29.51 26.92 -20.58
CA PRO A 33 -28.12 27.13 -20.94
C PRO A 33 -27.94 27.17 -22.46
N VAL A 34 -27.08 28.08 -22.93
CA VAL A 34 -26.66 28.18 -24.35
C VAL A 34 -25.69 27.04 -24.72
N ARG A 35 -24.95 26.52 -23.73
CA ARG A 35 -23.98 25.43 -23.91
C ARG A 35 -24.63 24.08 -23.62
N VAL A 36 -24.44 23.12 -24.53
CA VAL A 36 -24.95 21.75 -24.41
C VAL A 36 -24.40 21.05 -23.16
N ASP A 37 -23.12 21.30 -22.83
CA ASP A 37 -22.45 20.72 -21.66
C ASP A 37 -22.99 21.24 -20.32
N SER A 38 -23.64 22.41 -20.32
CA SER A 38 -24.20 23.03 -19.12
C SER A 38 -25.67 22.67 -18.92
N THR A 39 -26.22 21.78 -19.74
CA THR A 39 -27.59 21.27 -19.54
C THR A 39 -27.66 20.47 -18.23
N PRO A 40 -28.81 20.54 -17.52
CA PRO A 40 -28.98 19.80 -16.26
C PRO A 40 -28.79 18.28 -16.44
N GLU A 41 -29.13 17.75 -17.61
CA GLU A 41 -28.91 16.34 -17.97
C GLU A 41 -27.42 16.01 -18.14
N ALA A 42 -26.67 16.83 -18.89
CA ALA A 42 -25.23 16.64 -19.08
C ALA A 42 -24.46 16.75 -17.76
N LEU A 43 -24.84 17.70 -16.90
CA LEU A 43 -24.23 17.84 -15.57
C LEU A 43 -24.50 16.63 -14.68
N LYS A 44 -25.74 16.10 -14.67
CA LYS A 44 -26.06 14.84 -13.96
C LYS A 44 -25.29 13.65 -14.50
N ALA A 45 -25.14 13.54 -15.82
CA ALA A 45 -24.34 12.49 -16.45
C ALA A 45 -22.86 12.58 -16.04
N SER A 46 -22.28 13.79 -16.03
CA SER A 46 -20.90 14.00 -15.56
C SER A 46 -20.71 13.62 -14.09
N TYR A 47 -21.70 13.94 -13.24
CA TYR A 47 -21.68 13.57 -11.83
C TYR A 47 -21.75 12.06 -11.63
N ALA A 48 -22.64 11.37 -12.34
CA ALA A 48 -22.72 9.91 -12.32
C ALA A 48 -21.42 9.25 -12.80
N ASN A 49 -20.81 9.77 -13.87
CA ASN A 49 -19.52 9.30 -14.36
C ASN A 49 -18.40 9.50 -13.34
N MET A 50 -18.36 10.66 -12.67
CA MET A 50 -17.39 10.92 -11.60
C MET A 50 -17.51 9.88 -10.48
N LEU A 51 -18.74 9.60 -10.01
CA LEU A 51 -18.97 8.60 -8.97
C LEU A 51 -18.56 7.19 -9.41
N ALA A 52 -18.92 6.78 -10.62
CA ALA A 52 -18.55 5.47 -11.17
C ALA A 52 -17.03 5.29 -11.24
N MET A 53 -16.30 6.32 -11.68
CA MET A 53 -14.84 6.27 -11.75
C MET A 53 -14.18 6.26 -10.37
N GLN A 54 -14.73 7.00 -9.39
CA GLN A 54 -14.25 6.96 -8.01
C GLN A 54 -14.47 5.59 -7.37
N GLN A 55 -15.63 4.97 -7.60
CA GLN A 55 -15.92 3.62 -7.13
C GLN A 55 -14.94 2.60 -7.72
N LYS A 56 -14.75 2.62 -9.04
CA LYS A 56 -13.78 1.76 -9.72
C LYS A 56 -12.37 1.93 -9.19
N GLU A 57 -11.95 3.16 -8.90
CA GLU A 57 -10.66 3.42 -8.27
C GLU A 57 -10.54 2.73 -6.90
N THR A 58 -11.56 2.86 -6.06
CA THR A 58 -11.55 2.23 -4.73
C THR A 58 -11.53 0.71 -4.80
N GLU A 59 -12.26 0.11 -5.75
CA GLU A 59 -12.24 -1.32 -6.01
C GLU A 59 -10.84 -1.81 -6.40
N LEU A 60 -10.19 -1.12 -7.35
CA LEU A 60 -8.84 -1.47 -7.79
C LEU A 60 -7.81 -1.30 -6.67
N GLN A 61 -7.92 -0.26 -5.85
CA GLN A 61 -7.06 -0.08 -4.68
C GLN A 61 -7.24 -1.21 -3.67
N ALA A 62 -8.47 -1.66 -3.43
CA ALA A 62 -8.73 -2.80 -2.56
C ALA A 62 -8.13 -4.10 -3.13
N MET A 63 -8.27 -4.35 -4.43
CA MET A 63 -7.66 -5.49 -5.10
C MET A 63 -6.13 -5.46 -5.05
N MET A 64 -5.52 -4.29 -5.28
CA MET A 64 -4.07 -4.13 -5.18
C MET A 64 -3.55 -4.41 -3.77
N LYS A 65 -4.27 -3.93 -2.74
CA LYS A 65 -3.95 -4.21 -1.34
C LYS A 65 -4.03 -5.71 -1.05
N ALA A 66 -5.11 -6.37 -1.45
CA ALA A 66 -5.27 -7.82 -1.29
C ALA A 66 -4.13 -8.60 -1.98
N ALA A 67 -3.76 -8.25 -3.22
CA ALA A 67 -2.64 -8.86 -3.92
C ALA A 67 -1.28 -8.60 -3.25
N SER A 68 -1.10 -7.42 -2.64
CA SER A 68 0.12 -7.10 -1.90
C SER A 68 0.21 -7.90 -0.60
N ASP A 69 -0.93 -8.15 0.05
CA ASP A 69 -0.99 -8.94 1.28
C ASP A 69 -0.72 -10.42 1.00
N THR A 70 -1.24 -10.97 -0.09
CA THR A 70 -0.93 -12.35 -0.49
C THR A 70 0.53 -12.52 -0.88
N ALA A 71 1.13 -11.55 -1.58
CA ALA A 71 2.56 -11.56 -1.90
C ALA A 71 3.41 -11.56 -0.61
N ARG A 72 3.08 -10.69 0.35
CA ARG A 72 3.78 -10.64 1.64
C ARG A 72 3.67 -11.95 2.41
N GLN A 73 2.51 -12.59 2.39
CA GLN A 73 2.34 -13.89 3.04
C GLN A 73 3.24 -14.95 2.40
N ALA A 74 3.29 -15.01 1.06
CA ALA A 74 4.16 -15.94 0.34
C ALA A 74 5.65 -15.69 0.63
N GLU A 75 6.08 -14.43 0.77
CA GLU A 75 7.44 -14.08 1.17
C GLU A 75 7.78 -14.62 2.57
N TRP A 76 6.86 -14.49 3.53
CA TRP A 76 7.04 -15.03 4.88
C TRP A 76 7.10 -16.55 4.91
N GLU A 77 6.23 -17.22 4.16
CA GLU A 77 6.24 -18.68 4.03
C GLU A 77 7.56 -19.18 3.45
N PHE A 78 8.06 -18.52 2.39
CA PHE A 78 9.36 -18.82 1.81
C PHE A 78 10.52 -18.58 2.79
N HIS A 79 10.49 -17.45 3.52
CA HIS A 79 11.50 -17.15 4.53
C HIS A 79 11.55 -18.23 5.62
N ASN A 80 10.39 -18.64 6.13
CA ASN A 80 10.28 -19.67 7.15
C ASN A 80 10.77 -21.03 6.64
N ALA A 81 10.45 -21.37 5.39
CA ALA A 81 10.97 -22.58 4.75
C ALA A 81 12.51 -22.56 4.65
N ILE A 82 13.10 -21.42 4.27
CA ILE A 82 14.56 -21.25 4.26
C ILE A 82 15.15 -21.41 5.67
N LEU A 83 14.54 -20.81 6.70
CA LEU A 83 15.00 -20.96 8.08
C LEU A 83 14.98 -22.44 8.50
N SER A 84 13.89 -23.16 8.23
CA SER A 84 13.78 -24.58 8.53
C SER A 84 14.84 -25.41 7.79
N MET A 85 15.08 -25.15 6.50
CA MET A 85 16.16 -25.77 5.74
C MET A 85 17.52 -25.52 6.39
N LYS A 86 17.81 -24.27 6.76
CA LYS A 86 19.07 -23.89 7.40
C LYS A 86 19.26 -24.59 8.75
N GLU A 87 18.18 -24.76 9.52
CA GLU A 87 18.18 -25.53 10.77
C GLU A 87 18.43 -27.01 10.54
N ALA A 88 17.77 -27.62 9.54
CA ALA A 88 17.97 -29.01 9.17
C ALA A 88 19.43 -29.31 8.76
N VAL A 89 20.03 -28.44 7.93
CA VAL A 89 21.46 -28.54 7.57
C VAL A 89 22.34 -28.44 8.82
N ARG A 90 22.01 -27.54 9.75
CA ARG A 90 22.75 -27.40 11.01
C ARG A 90 22.60 -28.62 11.92
N ALA A 91 21.43 -29.24 11.96
CA ALA A 91 21.17 -30.45 12.73
C ALA A 91 21.93 -31.67 12.14
N GLN A 92 21.94 -31.80 10.80
CA GLN A 92 22.54 -32.95 10.11
C GLN A 92 24.07 -32.92 10.11
N PHE A 93 24.68 -31.77 9.81
CA PHE A 93 26.14 -31.66 9.64
C PHE A 93 26.85 -31.10 10.88
N GLY A 94 26.10 -30.58 11.83
CA GLY A 94 26.64 -29.97 13.04
C GLY A 94 27.12 -28.53 12.86
N PRO A 95 27.29 -27.80 13.98
CA PRO A 95 27.49 -26.34 13.99
C PRO A 95 28.90 -25.87 13.59
N ASP A 96 29.85 -26.77 13.34
CA ASP A 96 31.24 -26.44 12.97
C ASP A 96 31.63 -26.93 11.56
N SER A 97 30.66 -27.49 10.82
CA SER A 97 30.88 -28.04 9.48
C SER A 97 31.02 -26.97 8.40
N ASN A 98 31.76 -27.30 7.33
CA ASN A 98 31.81 -26.49 6.10
C ASN A 98 30.42 -26.35 5.44
N ALA A 99 29.56 -27.36 5.58
CA ALA A 99 28.20 -27.33 5.01
C ALA A 99 27.31 -26.26 5.65
N THR A 100 27.45 -26.02 6.96
CA THR A 100 26.74 -24.93 7.64
C THR A 100 27.34 -23.56 7.30
N GLN A 101 28.64 -23.50 7.01
CA GLN A 101 29.28 -22.27 6.52
C GLN A 101 28.79 -21.88 5.12
N ALA A 102 28.60 -22.85 4.23
CA ALA A 102 28.13 -22.62 2.87
C ALA A 102 26.74 -21.97 2.78
N ILE A 103 25.84 -22.27 3.73
CA ILE A 103 24.49 -21.67 3.81
C ILE A 103 24.45 -20.30 4.52
N GLY A 104 25.63 -19.73 4.79
CA GLY A 104 25.82 -18.40 5.36
C GLY A 104 25.87 -18.34 6.88
N TYR A 105 25.93 -19.47 7.60
CA TYR A 105 26.19 -19.44 9.05
C TYR A 105 27.68 -19.34 9.36
N LYS A 106 28.00 -18.71 10.50
CA LYS A 106 29.36 -18.75 11.04
C LYS A 106 29.59 -20.02 11.84
N LYS A 107 30.69 -20.73 11.55
CA LYS A 107 31.15 -21.91 12.29
C LYS A 107 31.29 -21.63 13.78
N LYS A 108 31.05 -22.63 14.62
CA LYS A 108 31.16 -22.50 16.09
C LYS A 108 32.58 -22.12 16.53
N SER A 109 33.60 -22.72 15.92
CA SER A 109 35.02 -22.43 16.20
C SER A 109 35.41 -20.98 15.93
N GLU A 110 34.83 -20.36 14.90
CA GLU A 110 35.11 -18.98 14.51
C GLU A 110 34.31 -17.93 15.33
N ARG A 111 33.41 -18.36 16.22
CA ARG A 111 32.63 -17.45 17.08
C ARG A 111 33.47 -17.01 18.27
N LYS A 112 33.59 -15.69 18.47
CA LYS A 112 34.19 -15.11 19.67
C LYS A 112 33.36 -15.54 20.89
N ARG A 113 34.00 -16.20 21.87
CA ARG A 113 33.33 -16.58 23.11
C ARG A 113 32.85 -15.31 23.85
N PRO A 114 31.59 -15.26 24.32
CA PRO A 114 31.14 -14.15 25.14
C PRO A 114 32.02 -14.08 26.39
N ARG A 115 32.58 -12.90 26.67
CA ARG A 115 33.32 -12.65 27.91
C ARG A 115 32.30 -12.23 28.96
N ARG A 116 32.22 -12.96 30.08
CA ARG A 116 31.37 -12.57 31.20
C ARG A 116 32.01 -11.34 31.86
N ILE A 117 31.42 -10.17 31.65
CA ILE A 117 31.78 -8.98 32.41
C ILE A 117 31.12 -9.15 33.78
N VAL A 118 31.92 -9.38 34.82
CA VAL A 118 31.44 -9.33 36.19
C VAL A 118 31.12 -7.86 36.45
N LYS A 119 29.87 -7.53 36.77
CA LYS A 119 29.55 -6.19 37.28
C LYS A 119 30.36 -6.04 38.56
N ALA A 120 31.39 -5.19 38.53
CA ALA A 120 32.05 -4.77 39.75
C ALA A 120 30.96 -4.05 40.59
N GLU A 121 30.71 -4.56 41.79
CA GLU A 121 29.92 -3.85 42.78
C GLU A 121 30.56 -2.49 43.00
N ALA A 122 29.79 -1.42 42.76
CA ALA A 122 30.22 -0.08 43.06
C ALA A 122 30.27 0.07 44.58
N MET A 123 31.49 0.09 45.12
CA MET A 123 31.80 0.51 46.50
C MET A 123 32.07 2.01 46.50
#